data_AF-A0A9D1VX09-F1
#
_entry.id   AF-A0A9D1VX09-F1
#
_cell.length_a   1.000
_cell.length_b   1.000
_cell.length_c   1.000
_cell.angle_alpha   90.00
_cell.angle_beta   90.00
_cell.angle_gamma   90.00
#
_symmetry.space_group_name_H-M   'P 1'
#
loop_
_entity.id
_entity.type
_entity.pdbx_description
1 polymer ?
#
loop_
_entity_poly.entity_id
_entity_poly.type
_entity_poly.pdbx_seq_one_letter_code
_entity_poly.pdbx_strand_id
1 'polypeptide(L)' 'MSYNATENSASRRIATLLDEGSFVEIGGAVTARSTDFNLQEKETPSDGVITGYGVI' A
#
# COMPACT_ATOMS: atom_id res chain seq x y z
N MET A 1 -3.12 12.69 -16.32
CA MET A 1 -3.45 11.43 -15.63
C MET A 1 -3.23 11.69 -14.16
N SER A 2 -4.29 12.04 -13.45
CA SER A 2 -4.25 12.40 -12.03
C SER A 2 -4.05 11.13 -11.21
N TYR A 3 -2.95 11.04 -10.45
CA TYR A 3 -2.81 10.02 -9.40
C TYR A 3 -3.96 10.23 -8.43
N ASN A 4 -4.94 9.35 -8.49
CA ASN A 4 -5.94 9.23 -7.45
C ASN A 4 -5.23 8.61 -6.24
N ALA A 5 -4.39 9.41 -5.59
CA ALA A 5 -3.65 9.06 -4.41
C ALA A 5 -4.67 8.87 -3.29
N THR A 6 -5.03 7.61 -3.03
CA THR A 6 -5.83 7.24 -1.88
C THR A 6 -5.08 7.69 -0.62
N GLU A 7 -5.56 8.80 -0.06
CA GLU A 7 -5.42 9.53 1.21
C GLU A 7 -4.33 9.23 2.27
N ASN A 8 -3.56 8.14 2.23
CA ASN A 8 -2.65 7.77 3.32
C ASN A 8 -1.21 8.32 3.15
N SER A 9 -0.48 8.40 4.27
CA SER A 9 0.86 8.98 4.29
C SER A 9 1.94 8.11 3.63
N ALA A 10 1.72 6.80 3.52
CA ALA A 10 2.67 5.89 2.88
C ALA A 10 2.69 6.06 1.36
N SER A 11 1.53 6.15 0.71
CA SER A 11 1.41 6.35 -0.73
C SER A 11 2.03 7.67 -1.19
N ARG A 12 1.86 8.75 -0.40
CA ARG A 12 2.50 10.05 -0.68
C ARG A 12 4.02 9.97 -0.66
N ARG A 13 4.61 9.24 0.30
CA ARG A 13 6.07 9.10 0.41
C ARG A 13 6.67 8.39 -0.81
N ILE A 14 5.99 7.36 -1.30
CA ILE A 14 6.39 6.63 -2.51
C ILE A 14 6.31 7.56 -3.74
N ALA A 15 5.21 8.29 -3.88
CA ALA A 15 5.02 9.23 -4.99
C ALA A 15 6.01 10.40 -4.98
N THR A 16 6.53 10.83 -3.83
CA THR A 16 7.57 11.87 -3.75
C THR A 16 8.97 11.38 -4.07
N LEU A 17 9.21 10.06 -3.99
CA LEU A 17 10.53 9.47 -4.18
C LEU A 17 10.76 8.99 -5.62
N LEU A 18 9.71 8.43 -6.24
CA LEU A 18 9.79 7.80 -7.55
C LEU A 18 9.31 8.74 -8.66
N ASP A 19 9.81 8.53 -9.86
CA ASP A 19 9.36 9.21 -11.07
C ASP A 19 7.85 9.05 -11.26
N GLU A 20 7.22 10.11 -11.75
CA GLU A 20 5.77 10.17 -11.97
C GLU A 20 5.31 9.01 -12.87
N GLY A 21 4.53 8.09 -12.30
CA GLY A 21 3.91 6.97 -13.05
C GLY A 21 4.77 5.73 -13.16
N SER A 22 5.94 5.72 -12.50
CA SER A 22 6.85 4.59 -12.51
C SER A 22 6.52 3.52 -11.46
N PHE A 23 5.74 3.87 -10.42
CA PHE A 23 5.45 2.95 -9.32
C PHE A 23 4.46 1.85 -9.73
N VAL A 24 4.84 0.60 -9.48
CA VAL A 24 4.01 -0.59 -9.66
C VAL A 24 3.86 -1.31 -8.32
N GLU A 25 2.64 -1.37 -7.80
CA GLU A 25 2.32 -2.02 -6.53
C GLU A 25 2.26 -3.55 -6.65
N ILE A 26 2.79 -4.24 -5.64
CA ILE A 26 2.72 -5.69 -5.47
C ILE A 26 2.08 -5.97 -4.12
N GLY A 27 1.17 -6.96 -4.05
CA GLY A 27 0.63 -7.44 -2.78
C GLY A 27 -0.52 -6.61 -2.20
N GLY A 28 -1.13 -5.69 -2.98
CA GLY A 28 -2.24 -4.86 -2.52
C GLY A 28 -3.52 -5.61 -2.11
N ALA A 29 -3.63 -6.90 -2.46
CA ALA A 29 -4.74 -7.77 -2.06
C ALA A 29 -4.39 -8.70 -0.88
N VAL A 30 -3.19 -8.58 -0.31
CA VAL A 30 -2.78 -9.39 0.84
C VAL A 30 -3.47 -8.88 2.10
N THR A 31 -3.98 -9.81 2.91
CA THR A 31 -4.65 -9.51 4.18
C THR A 31 -3.95 -10.24 5.33
N ALA A 32 -4.10 -9.73 6.55
CA ALA A 32 -3.66 -10.44 7.74
C ALA A 32 -4.31 -11.83 7.83
N ARG A 33 -3.55 -12.80 8.36
CA ARG A 33 -3.98 -14.20 8.57
C ARG A 33 -3.90 -14.66 10.02
N SER A 34 -3.56 -13.76 10.94
CA SER A 34 -3.48 -14.08 12.36
C SER A 34 -4.88 -14.21 12.94
N THR A 35 -5.11 -15.25 13.74
CA THR A 35 -6.38 -15.51 14.43
C THR A 35 -6.34 -15.11 15.90
N ASP A 36 -5.20 -14.65 16.41
CA ASP A 36 -5.00 -14.33 17.81
C ASP A 36 -5.70 -13.02 18.20
N PHE A 37 -6.04 -12.89 19.49
CA PHE A 37 -6.53 -11.64 20.11
C PHE A 37 -7.72 -10.94 19.38
N ASN A 38 -8.62 -11.71 18.75
CA ASN A 38 -9.77 -11.20 17.99
C ASN A 38 -9.40 -10.29 16.78
N LEU A 39 -8.20 -10.44 16.21
CA LEU A 39 -7.75 -9.65 15.05
C LEU A 39 -8.57 -9.85 13.77
N GLN A 40 -9.41 -10.87 13.71
CA GLN A 40 -10.26 -11.22 12.56
C GLN A 40 -11.36 -10.18 12.30
N GLU A 41 -11.79 -9.43 13.32
CA GLU A 41 -12.86 -8.43 13.18
C GLU A 41 -12.42 -7.15 12.46
N LYS A 42 -11.11 -6.93 12.29
CA LYS A 42 -10.57 -5.72 11.66
C LYS A 42 -9.94 -6.06 10.32
N GLU A 43 -10.58 -5.63 9.24
CA GLU A 43 -9.96 -5.70 7.91
C GLU A 43 -8.69 -4.85 7.88
N THR A 44 -7.57 -5.49 7.50
CA THR A 44 -6.27 -4.84 7.27
C THR A 44 -5.88 -4.99 5.79
N PRO A 45 -6.30 -4.05 4.93
CA PRO A 45 -5.88 -4.03 3.53
C PRO A 45 -4.37 -3.90 3.41
N SER A 46 -3.76 -4.70 2.52
CA SER A 46 -2.31 -4.79 2.30
C SER A 46 -1.50 -5.07 3.57
N ASP A 47 -2.14 -5.61 4.62
CA ASP A 47 -1.56 -5.75 5.96
C ASP A 47 -0.88 -4.47 6.49
N GLY A 48 -1.35 -3.30 6.06
CA GLY A 48 -0.80 -1.99 6.46
C GLY A 48 0.52 -1.57 5.80
N VAL A 49 1.03 -2.33 4.81
CA VAL A 49 2.26 -1.99 4.07
C VAL A 49 2.00 -1.85 2.58
N ILE A 50 2.58 -0.82 1.95
CA ILE A 50 2.55 -0.64 0.49
C ILE A 50 3.91 -1.10 -0.05
N THR A 51 3.92 -2.11 -0.92
CA THR A 51 5.14 -2.66 -1.51
C THR A 51 5.10 -2.62 -3.03
N GLY A 52 6.26 -2.50 -3.67
CA GLY A 52 6.34 -2.39 -5.13
C GLY A 52 7.73 -1.98 -5.61
N TYR A 53 7.84 -1.64 -6.89
CA TYR A 53 9.07 -1.15 -7.52
C TYR A 53 8.76 0.07 -8.41
N GLY A 54 9.80 0.82 -8.79
CA GLY A 54 9.70 1.94 -9.72
C GLY A 54 11.08 2.51 -10.08
N VAL A 55 11.10 3.70 -10.65
CA VAL A 55 12.33 4.38 -11.14
C VAL A 55 12.53 5.68 -10.34
N ILE A 56 13.78 6.09 -10.13
CA ILE A 56 14.21 7.33 -9.44
C ILE A 56 15.11 8.11 -10.38
#